data_AF-A0A3S0GVK1-F1
#
_entry.id   AF-A0A3S0GVK1-F1
#
_cell.length_a   1.000
_cell.length_b   1.000
_cell.length_c   1.000
_cell.angle_alpha   90.00
_cell.angle_beta   90.00
_cell.angle_gamma   90.00
#
_symmetry.space_group_name_H-M   'P 1'
#
loop_
_entity.id
_entity.type
_entity.pdbx_description
1 polymer ?
#
loop_
_entity_poly.entity_id
_entity_poly.type
_entity_poly.pdbx_seq_one_letter_code
_entity_poly.pdbx_strand_id
1 'polypeptide(L)'
;MGAVCIPSARLWYVGTDTAKDLIYGRLCVEKRGAGFVHFSKDLPQEFYTQLTSEARVPQRVAGGEAYRWMKSPGARNEALDSTVYAVFCTHMLGLHLYTGKMWERLESIVQPPTADLFRVEQTAEVSPADIPRETQSVEQPSEPASVEPSAMKTPSSPVLTAPLPPVAPTKPALPRRAIQRPFRQSHSARTW
;
A
#
# COMPACT_ATOMS: atom_id res chain seq x y z
N MET A 1 -50.96 1.03 21.72
CA MET A 1 -50.59 0.78 20.31
C MET A 1 -49.08 0.72 20.22
N GLY A 2 -48.50 -0.49 20.18
CA GLY A 2 -47.05 -0.67 20.02
C GLY A 2 -46.69 -0.59 18.55
N ALA A 3 -45.78 0.30 18.18
CA ALA A 3 -45.25 0.39 16.82
C ALA A 3 -44.38 -0.85 16.55
N VAL A 4 -44.78 -1.65 15.57
CA VAL A 4 -43.97 -2.74 15.01
C VAL A 4 -43.01 -2.10 14.02
N CYS A 5 -41.72 -2.03 14.35
CA CYS A 5 -40.67 -1.66 13.39
C CYS A 5 -40.53 -2.77 12.35
N ILE A 6 -40.85 -2.45 11.11
CA ILE A 6 -40.72 -3.34 9.96
C ILE A 6 -39.23 -3.64 9.74
N PRO A 7 -38.76 -4.90 9.67
CA PRO A 7 -37.37 -5.22 9.41
C PRO A 7 -37.12 -5.20 7.88
N SER A 8 -37.21 -4.04 7.25
CA SER A 8 -37.13 -3.94 5.77
C SER A 8 -35.71 -3.74 5.22
N ALA A 9 -34.68 -3.65 6.07
CA ALA A 9 -33.30 -3.38 5.63
C ALA A 9 -32.28 -4.33 6.25
N ARG A 10 -31.28 -4.74 5.45
CA ARG A 10 -30.10 -5.48 5.94
C ARG A 10 -29.14 -4.49 6.61
N LEU A 11 -28.94 -4.67 7.92
CA LEU A 11 -27.96 -3.90 8.69
C LEU A 11 -26.58 -4.57 8.61
N TRP A 12 -25.56 -3.79 8.30
CA TRP A 12 -24.17 -4.23 8.27
C TRP A 12 -23.35 -3.40 9.27
N TYR A 13 -22.55 -4.08 10.09
CA TYR A 13 -21.60 -3.43 10.98
C TYR A 13 -20.26 -3.26 10.28
N VAL A 14 -19.86 -2.00 10.07
CA VAL A 14 -18.65 -1.66 9.30
C VAL A 14 -17.37 -1.81 10.14
N GLY A 15 -17.44 -1.58 11.46
CA GLY A 15 -16.27 -1.61 12.33
C GLY A 15 -15.32 -0.43 12.12
N THR A 16 -15.86 0.80 12.15
CA THR A 16 -15.14 2.04 11.81
C THR A 16 -13.87 2.25 12.63
N ASP A 17 -13.88 1.93 13.92
CA ASP A 17 -12.73 2.18 14.81
C ASP A 17 -11.53 1.31 14.43
N THR A 18 -11.77 0.03 14.17
CA THR A 18 -10.75 -0.92 13.70
C THR A 18 -10.24 -0.55 12.31
N ALA A 19 -11.13 -0.11 11.42
CA ALA A 19 -10.74 0.34 10.09
C ALA A 19 -9.84 1.58 10.16
N LYS A 20 -10.16 2.55 11.03
CA LYS A 20 -9.33 3.74 11.27
C LYS A 20 -7.97 3.36 11.83
N ASP A 21 -7.92 2.47 12.83
CA ASP A 21 -6.64 1.96 13.37
C ASP A 21 -5.78 1.31 12.26
N LEU A 22 -6.38 0.49 11.39
CA LEU A 22 -5.69 -0.14 10.26
C LEU A 22 -5.18 0.88 9.25
N ILE A 23 -6.00 1.87 8.88
CA ILE A 23 -5.63 2.93 7.93
C ILE A 23 -4.45 3.72 8.48
N TYR A 24 -4.53 4.21 9.72
CA TYR A 24 -3.45 4.98 10.33
C TYR A 24 -2.17 4.14 10.47
N GLY A 25 -2.28 2.86 10.82
CA GLY A 25 -1.14 1.95 10.83
C GLY A 25 -0.46 1.79 9.47
N ARG A 26 -1.24 1.74 8.38
CA ARG A 26 -0.72 1.67 7.01
C ARG A 26 -0.11 2.99 6.53
N LEU A 27 -0.66 4.13 6.95
CA LEU A 27 -0.09 5.45 6.64
C LEU A 27 1.30 5.65 7.26
N CYS A 28 1.62 4.96 8.36
CA CYS A 28 2.96 4.98 8.95
C CYS A 28 3.99 4.13 8.19
N VAL A 29 3.59 3.35 7.18
CA VAL A 29 4.51 2.51 6.40
C VAL A 29 5.18 3.36 5.32
N GLU A 30 6.45 3.71 5.51
CA GLU A 30 7.20 4.56 4.57
C GLU A 30 7.80 3.78 3.39
N LYS A 31 8.16 2.51 3.61
CA LYS A 31 8.81 1.67 2.59
C LYS A 31 7.75 0.99 1.73
N ARG A 32 7.96 1.03 0.41
CA ARG A 32 7.14 0.29 -0.55
C ARG A 32 7.16 -1.21 -0.23
N GLY A 33 5.98 -1.80 -0.13
CA GLY A 33 5.81 -3.20 0.25
C GLY A 33 4.40 -3.49 0.77
N ALA A 34 4.25 -4.61 1.48
CA ALA A 34 2.97 -5.00 2.06
C ALA A 34 2.47 -3.94 3.05
N GLY A 35 1.24 -3.47 2.86
CA GLY A 35 0.63 -2.45 3.71
C GLY A 35 1.00 -1.00 3.38
N PHE A 36 1.87 -0.76 2.40
CA PHE A 36 2.15 0.58 1.90
C PHE A 36 0.94 1.16 1.16
N VAL A 37 0.55 2.40 1.47
CA VAL A 37 -0.55 3.09 0.78
C VAL A 37 -0.02 3.89 -0.40
N HIS A 38 -0.51 3.57 -1.59
CA HIS A 38 -0.16 4.30 -2.81
C HIS A 38 -1.12 5.49 -3.01
N PHE A 39 -0.55 6.66 -3.27
CA PHE A 39 -1.29 7.88 -3.61
C PHE A 39 -0.95 8.35 -5.02
N SER A 40 -1.92 8.96 -5.70
CA SER A 40 -1.67 9.67 -6.96
C SER A 40 -0.93 10.98 -6.70
N LYS A 41 -0.11 11.41 -7.66
CA LYS A 41 0.62 12.68 -7.61
C LYS A 41 -0.31 13.90 -7.73
N ASP A 42 -1.49 13.71 -8.31
CA ASP A 42 -2.43 14.79 -8.63
C ASP A 42 -3.45 15.06 -7.51
N LEU A 43 -3.32 14.40 -6.36
CA LEU A 43 -4.24 14.59 -5.24
C LEU A 43 -3.99 15.94 -4.54
N PRO A 44 -5.03 16.75 -4.29
CA PRO A 44 -4.90 18.04 -3.61
C PRO A 44 -4.50 17.85 -2.15
N GLN A 45 -3.85 18.86 -1.56
CA GLN A 45 -3.47 18.84 -0.15
C GLN A 45 -4.67 18.61 0.79
N GLU A 46 -5.84 19.14 0.43
CA GLU A 46 -7.08 18.96 1.18
C GLU A 46 -7.42 17.48 1.40
N PHE A 47 -7.18 16.62 0.41
CA PHE A 47 -7.45 15.19 0.53
C PHE A 47 -6.70 14.57 1.71
N TYR A 48 -5.42 14.93 1.87
CA TYR A 48 -4.59 14.42 2.97
C TYR A 48 -5.05 14.97 4.32
N THR A 49 -5.38 16.26 4.38
CA THR A 49 -5.95 16.89 5.59
C THR A 49 -7.26 16.21 6.00
N GLN A 50 -8.12 15.88 5.04
CA GLN A 50 -9.37 15.18 5.30
C GLN A 50 -9.16 13.70 5.69
N LEU A 51 -8.19 13.02 5.06
CA LEU A 51 -7.83 11.64 5.36
C LEU A 51 -7.33 11.49 6.80
N THR A 52 -6.60 12.49 7.31
CA THR A 52 -6.10 12.52 8.69
C THR A 52 -6.93 13.40 9.62
N SER A 53 -8.20 13.64 9.28
CA SER A 53 -9.05 14.61 9.98
C SER A 53 -9.42 14.21 11.40
N GLU A 54 -9.28 12.93 11.76
CA GLU A 54 -9.55 12.42 13.09
C GLU A 54 -8.25 12.07 13.85
N ALA A 55 -8.33 12.02 15.17
CA ALA A 55 -7.24 11.56 16.01
C ALA A 55 -7.77 10.65 17.11
N ARG A 56 -6.96 9.65 17.48
CA ARG A 56 -7.24 8.77 18.61
C ARG A 56 -6.81 9.46 19.90
N VAL A 57 -7.79 9.92 20.69
CA VAL A 57 -7.54 10.71 21.90
C VAL A 57 -7.90 9.90 23.15
N PRO A 58 -7.04 9.87 24.19
CA PRO A 58 -7.39 9.29 25.48
C PRO A 58 -8.44 10.14 26.18
N GLN A 59 -9.56 9.52 26.55
CA GLN A 59 -10.64 10.12 27.29
C GLN A 59 -10.77 9.42 28.65
N ARG A 60 -10.83 10.22 29.72
CA ARG A 60 -11.09 9.71 31.07
C ARG A 60 -12.54 9.26 31.19
N VAL A 61 -12.74 8.04 31.65
CA VAL A 61 -14.04 7.42 31.93
C VAL A 61 -14.06 6.89 33.37
N ALA A 62 -15.24 6.60 33.92
CA ALA A 62 -15.38 6.18 35.32
C ALA A 62 -14.56 4.92 35.68
N GLY A 63 -14.19 4.10 34.70
CA GLY A 63 -13.37 2.90 34.87
C GLY A 63 -11.90 3.02 34.44
N GLY A 64 -11.40 4.22 34.11
CA GLY A 64 -10.01 4.43 33.68
C GLY A 64 -9.87 5.35 32.48
N GLU A 65 -8.92 5.05 31.59
CA GLU A 65 -8.73 5.78 30.33
C GLU A 65 -9.18 4.91 29.15
N ALA A 66 -10.03 5.46 28.30
CA ALA A 66 -10.49 4.83 27.07
C ALA A 66 -10.06 5.69 25.88
N TYR A 67 -9.66 5.08 24.78
CA TYR A 67 -9.35 5.82 23.56
C TYR A 67 -10.61 5.96 22.71
N ARG A 68 -10.85 7.17 22.20
CA ARG A 68 -11.93 7.45 21.25
C ARG A 68 -11.37 8.21 20.05
N TRP A 69 -11.87 7.89 18.87
CA TRP A 69 -11.63 8.68 17.67
C TRP A 69 -12.42 9.98 17.74
N MET A 70 -11.72 11.10 17.72
CA MET A 70 -12.33 12.44 17.72
C MET A 70 -11.91 13.21 16.47
N LYS A 71 -12.89 13.85 15.85
CA LYS A 71 -12.70 14.69 14.67
C LYS A 71 -12.08 16.04 15.06
N SER A 72 -11.12 16.48 14.26
CA SER A 72 -10.51 17.80 14.40
C SER A 72 -11.54 18.90 14.13
N PRO A 73 -11.65 19.93 14.98
CA PRO A 73 -12.62 21.01 14.80
C PRO A 73 -12.49 21.68 13.43
N GLY A 74 -13.60 21.83 12.71
CA GLY A 74 -13.64 22.52 11.42
C GLY A 74 -13.11 21.75 10.21
N ALA A 75 -12.56 20.54 10.40
CA ALA A 75 -12.09 19.71 9.28
C ALA A 75 -13.26 19.01 8.57
N ARG A 76 -13.14 18.75 7.27
CA ARG A 76 -14.00 17.80 6.54
C ARG A 76 -13.41 16.39 6.67
N ASN A 77 -14.25 15.36 6.67
CA ASN A 77 -13.84 13.96 6.89
C ASN A 77 -14.33 12.99 5.81
N GLU A 78 -14.75 13.52 4.65
CA GLU A 78 -15.32 12.73 3.56
C GLU A 78 -14.30 11.71 3.01
N ALA A 79 -13.03 12.12 2.88
CA ALA A 79 -11.95 11.25 2.41
C ALA A 79 -11.67 10.08 3.38
N LEU A 80 -11.66 10.33 4.69
CA LEU A 80 -11.44 9.28 5.69
C LEU A 80 -12.60 8.28 5.69
N ASP A 81 -13.85 8.77 5.72
CA ASP A 81 -15.03 7.90 5.75
C ASP A 81 -15.13 7.06 4.47
N SER A 82 -14.84 7.65 3.30
CA SER A 82 -14.78 6.91 2.03
C SER A 82 -13.73 5.81 2.06
N THR A 83 -12.56 6.08 2.65
CA THR A 83 -11.49 5.10 2.79
C THR A 83 -11.88 3.97 3.76
N VAL A 84 -12.57 4.29 4.86
CA VAL A 84 -13.11 3.29 5.80
C VAL A 84 -14.09 2.36 5.09
N TYR A 85 -15.00 2.90 4.27
CA TYR A 85 -15.90 2.07 3.47
C TYR A 85 -15.16 1.24 2.42
N ALA A 86 -14.13 1.78 1.77
CA ALA A 86 -13.31 1.01 0.84
C ALA A 86 -12.62 -0.17 1.53
N VAL A 87 -12.11 0.02 2.75
CA VAL A 87 -11.55 -1.07 3.58
C VAL A 87 -12.62 -2.11 3.88
N PHE A 88 -13.81 -1.69 4.31
CA PHE A 88 -14.92 -2.62 4.56
C PHE A 88 -15.29 -3.43 3.31
N CYS A 89 -15.44 -2.78 2.16
CA CYS A 89 -15.71 -3.45 0.88
C CYS A 89 -14.60 -4.46 0.51
N THR A 90 -13.33 -4.11 0.77
CA THR A 90 -12.18 -5.01 0.56
C THR A 90 -12.31 -6.29 1.40
N HIS A 91 -12.77 -6.16 2.65
CA HIS A 91 -13.00 -7.32 3.51
C HIS A 91 -14.24 -8.12 3.09
N MET A 92 -15.34 -7.45 2.75
CA MET A 92 -16.58 -8.07 2.27
C MET A 92 -16.38 -8.89 1.00
N LEU A 93 -15.57 -8.38 0.08
CA LEU A 93 -15.22 -9.06 -1.18
C LEU A 93 -14.08 -10.08 -1.00
N GLY A 94 -13.45 -10.15 0.18
CA GLY A 94 -12.38 -11.12 0.47
C GLY A 94 -11.03 -10.81 -0.18
N LEU A 95 -10.80 -9.59 -0.70
CA LEU A 95 -9.56 -9.23 -1.41
C LEU A 95 -8.31 -9.41 -0.54
N HIS A 96 -8.43 -9.20 0.77
CA HIS A 96 -7.35 -9.41 1.72
C HIS A 96 -6.84 -10.87 1.81
N LEU A 97 -7.60 -11.83 1.28
CA LEU A 97 -7.23 -13.25 1.23
C LEU A 97 -6.66 -13.68 -0.13
N TYR A 98 -6.63 -12.78 -1.11
CA TYR A 98 -6.17 -13.13 -2.45
C TYR A 98 -4.68 -13.47 -2.45
N THR A 99 -4.37 -14.61 -3.05
CA THR A 99 -2.99 -15.06 -3.26
C THR A 99 -2.38 -14.40 -4.49
N GLY A 100 -1.06 -14.43 -4.63
CA GLY A 100 -0.36 -13.87 -5.81
C GLY A 100 -0.92 -14.37 -7.14
N LYS A 101 -1.20 -15.68 -7.25
CA LYS A 101 -1.82 -16.27 -8.46
C LYS A 101 -3.21 -15.72 -8.78
N MET A 102 -4.00 -15.39 -7.76
CA MET A 102 -5.32 -14.77 -7.96
C MET A 102 -5.18 -13.33 -8.46
N TRP A 103 -4.18 -12.61 -7.95
CA TRP A 103 -3.86 -11.26 -8.43
C TRP A 103 -3.32 -11.27 -9.86
N GLU A 104 -2.40 -12.17 -10.21
CA GLU A 104 -1.90 -12.36 -11.59
C GLU A 104 -3.04 -12.66 -12.56
N ARG A 105 -4.00 -13.51 -12.15
CA ARG A 105 -5.19 -13.77 -12.96
C ARG A 105 -6.03 -12.51 -13.17
N LEU A 106 -6.29 -11.72 -12.13
CA LEU A 106 -7.03 -10.46 -12.27
C LEU A 106 -6.28 -9.46 -13.16
N GLU A 107 -4.97 -9.35 -12.99
CA GLU A 107 -4.11 -8.49 -13.80
C GLU A 107 -4.19 -8.87 -15.28
N SER A 108 -4.13 -10.17 -15.62
CA SER A 108 -4.27 -10.64 -17.01
C SER A 108 -5.63 -10.31 -17.66
N ILE A 109 -6.67 -10.11 -16.85
CA ILE A 109 -8.01 -9.74 -17.33
C ILE A 109 -8.08 -8.23 -17.58
N VAL A 110 -7.46 -7.42 -16.71
CA VAL A 110 -7.49 -5.96 -16.79
C VAL A 110 -6.47 -5.43 -17.79
N GLN A 111 -5.28 -6.01 -17.82
CA GLN A 111 -4.18 -5.70 -18.73
C GLN A 111 -3.74 -6.98 -19.42
N PRO A 112 -4.48 -7.42 -20.47
CA PRO A 112 -4.08 -8.59 -21.22
C PRO A 112 -2.70 -8.35 -21.85
N PRO A 113 -1.85 -9.38 -21.95
CA PRO A 113 -0.51 -9.27 -22.54
C PRO A 113 -0.56 -9.01 -24.06
N THR A 114 -1.72 -9.12 -24.69
CA THR A 114 -1.95 -8.74 -26.08
C THR A 114 -1.84 -7.23 -26.24
N ALA A 115 -1.24 -6.76 -27.33
CA ALA A 115 -1.07 -5.34 -27.62
C ALA A 115 -2.39 -4.56 -27.47
N ASP A 116 -2.31 -3.40 -26.79
CA ASP A 116 -3.43 -2.50 -26.54
C ASP A 116 -4.08 -2.07 -27.86
N LEU A 117 -5.36 -2.40 -28.03
CA LEU A 117 -6.15 -2.12 -29.23
C LEU A 117 -6.26 -0.62 -29.54
N PHE A 118 -6.05 0.24 -28.54
CA PHE A 118 -6.08 1.71 -28.68
C PHE A 118 -4.70 2.34 -28.78
N ARG A 119 -3.63 1.53 -28.72
CA ARG A 119 -2.30 2.00 -29.08
C ARG A 119 -2.27 2.19 -30.58
N VAL A 120 -2.56 3.42 -31.01
CA VAL A 120 -2.26 3.87 -32.37
C VAL A 120 -0.75 3.73 -32.51
N GLU A 121 -0.31 2.65 -33.15
CA GLU A 121 1.00 2.60 -33.73
C GLU A 121 1.06 3.79 -34.68
N GLN A 122 1.82 4.82 -34.31
CA GLN A 122 2.34 5.73 -35.31
C GLN A 122 3.23 4.87 -36.19
N THR A 123 2.62 4.27 -37.22
CA THR A 123 3.30 3.80 -38.40
C THR A 123 4.12 4.99 -38.86
N ALA A 124 5.42 4.93 -38.58
CA ALA A 124 6.39 5.74 -39.28
C ALA A 124 6.28 5.31 -40.74
N GLU A 125 5.39 5.95 -41.50
CA GLU A 125 5.40 5.87 -42.94
C GLU A 125 6.71 6.49 -43.40
N VAL A 126 7.55 5.58 -43.84
CA VAL A 126 8.82 5.80 -44.50
C VAL A 126 8.61 6.77 -45.66
N SER A 127 9.33 7.89 -45.65
CA SER A 127 9.38 8.83 -46.77
C SER A 127 9.82 8.08 -48.05
N PRO A 128 9.07 8.13 -49.17
CA PRO A 128 9.40 7.41 -50.39
C PRO A 128 10.57 8.03 -51.21
N ALA A 129 11.52 8.71 -50.57
CA ALA A 129 12.53 9.51 -51.25
C ALA A 129 13.67 8.71 -51.91
N ASP A 130 13.79 7.40 -51.67
CA ASP A 130 14.88 6.60 -52.24
C ASP A 130 14.39 5.65 -53.33
N ILE A 131 14.14 6.19 -54.52
CA ILE A 131 14.22 5.43 -55.77
C ILE A 131 15.59 5.74 -56.38
N PRO A 132 16.59 4.83 -56.34
CA PRO A 132 17.85 5.04 -57.05
C PRO A 132 17.61 4.98 -58.56
N ARG A 133 17.69 6.14 -59.22
CA ARG A 133 17.67 6.26 -60.69
C ARG A 133 19.10 6.06 -61.19
N GLU A 134 19.28 4.98 -61.92
CA GLU A 134 20.52 4.58 -62.59
C GLU A 134 20.95 5.61 -63.65
N THR A 135 22.24 6.00 -63.67
CA THR A 135 23.17 6.06 -64.84
C THR A 135 24.32 7.05 -64.54
N GLN A 136 25.56 6.55 -64.43
CA GLN A 136 26.71 6.91 -65.29
C GLN A 136 27.99 6.19 -64.84
N SER A 137 28.54 5.42 -65.77
CA SER A 137 29.83 4.73 -65.74
C SER A 137 31.02 5.69 -65.73
N VAL A 138 32.16 5.28 -65.11
CA VAL A 138 33.55 5.28 -65.65
C VAL A 138 34.50 4.63 -64.61
N GLU A 139 35.02 3.45 -64.96
CA GLU A 139 36.44 2.99 -64.93
C GLU A 139 37.24 2.80 -63.59
N GLN A 140 37.26 1.53 -63.12
CA GLN A 140 38.39 0.61 -62.73
C GLN A 140 39.77 1.13 -62.17
N PRO A 141 40.65 0.30 -61.54
CA PRO A 141 40.56 -0.54 -60.32
C PRO A 141 41.81 -0.42 -59.36
N SER A 142 41.72 -0.79 -58.07
CA SER A 142 42.85 -1.42 -57.34
C SER A 142 42.45 -2.08 -56.00
N GLU A 143 43.07 -3.24 -55.79
CA GLU A 143 43.00 -4.32 -54.78
C GLU A 143 43.16 -4.00 -53.26
N PRO A 144 43.00 -5.00 -52.35
CA PRO A 144 42.29 -4.90 -51.08
C PRO A 144 43.16 -5.06 -49.81
N ALA A 145 42.63 -4.65 -48.67
CA ALA A 145 42.99 -5.09 -47.30
C ALA A 145 42.01 -4.40 -46.33
N SER A 146 41.53 -4.92 -45.20
CA SER A 146 41.64 -6.19 -44.49
C SER A 146 40.62 -6.10 -43.34
N VAL A 147 39.75 -7.11 -43.23
CA VAL A 147 39.14 -7.73 -42.04
C VAL A 147 38.56 -6.87 -40.87
N GLU A 148 37.28 -7.16 -40.64
CA GLU A 148 36.34 -6.97 -39.51
C GLU A 148 36.84 -7.41 -38.09
N PRO A 149 36.03 -7.37 -36.99
CA PRO A 149 35.76 -6.22 -36.14
C PRO A 149 36.19 -6.43 -34.66
N SER A 150 36.20 -5.35 -33.89
CA SER A 150 36.56 -5.31 -32.46
C SER A 150 35.44 -5.89 -31.57
N ALA A 151 35.76 -6.94 -30.80
CA ALA A 151 34.87 -7.57 -29.83
C ALA A 151 35.17 -7.13 -28.38
N MET A 152 34.07 -6.83 -27.67
CA MET A 152 33.83 -6.94 -26.22
C MET A 152 34.80 -6.29 -25.24
N LYS A 153 34.32 -5.23 -24.57
CA LYS A 153 34.70 -4.88 -23.19
C LYS A 153 33.44 -4.79 -22.32
N THR A 154 33.34 -5.71 -21.37
CA THR A 154 32.46 -5.65 -20.19
C THR A 154 33.00 -4.61 -19.21
N PRO A 155 32.19 -3.73 -18.60
CA PRO A 155 32.60 -3.04 -17.39
C PRO A 155 32.12 -3.78 -16.13
N SER A 156 33.08 -4.09 -15.27
CA SER A 156 32.94 -4.59 -13.91
C SER A 156 32.32 -3.54 -12.98
N SER A 157 31.41 -3.97 -12.10
CA SER A 157 30.96 -3.18 -10.96
C SER A 157 31.98 -3.24 -9.80
N PRO A 158 32.36 -2.11 -9.17
CA PRO A 158 33.05 -2.15 -7.89
C PRO A 158 32.05 -2.26 -6.73
N VAL A 159 32.24 -3.26 -5.89
CA VAL A 159 31.62 -3.45 -4.58
C VAL A 159 32.15 -2.37 -3.64
N LEU A 160 31.27 -1.51 -3.11
CA LEU A 160 31.61 -0.59 -2.03
C LEU A 160 31.14 -1.18 -0.69
N THR A 161 32.12 -1.62 0.10
CA THR A 161 31.99 -2.09 1.47
C THR A 161 31.57 -0.95 2.39
N ALA A 162 30.45 -1.09 3.11
CA ALA A 162 30.06 -0.17 4.18
C ALA A 162 30.51 -0.70 5.56
N PRO A 163 30.96 0.14 6.52
CA PRO A 163 31.35 -0.30 7.85
C PRO A 163 30.14 -0.54 8.76
N LEU A 164 30.21 -1.55 9.62
CA LEU A 164 29.21 -1.87 10.64
C LEU A 164 29.11 -0.77 11.71
N PRO A 165 27.90 -0.46 12.23
CA PRO A 165 27.75 0.47 13.35
C PRO A 165 28.07 -0.20 14.71
N PRO A 166 28.51 0.57 15.72
CA PRO A 166 28.82 0.06 17.06
C PRO A 166 27.55 -0.29 17.87
N VAL A 167 27.64 -1.39 18.62
CA VAL A 167 26.60 -1.93 19.50
C VAL A 167 26.41 -1.01 20.72
N ALA A 168 25.17 -0.59 20.97
CA ALA A 168 24.79 0.20 22.14
C ALA A 168 24.58 -0.70 23.39
N PRO A 169 24.84 -0.20 24.61
CA PRO A 169 24.71 -0.98 25.85
C PRO A 169 23.24 -1.21 26.25
N THR A 170 22.94 -2.45 26.64
CA THR A 170 21.63 -2.92 27.09
C THR A 170 21.30 -2.35 28.48
N LYS A 171 20.16 -1.66 28.63
CA LYS A 171 19.63 -1.22 29.93
C LYS A 171 19.11 -2.43 30.73
N PRO A 172 19.30 -2.48 32.07
CA PRO A 172 18.80 -3.59 32.88
C PRO A 172 17.26 -3.55 32.99
N ALA A 173 16.65 -4.73 32.93
CA ALA A 173 15.21 -4.93 33.04
C ALA A 173 14.69 -4.57 34.44
N LEU A 174 13.55 -3.86 34.51
CA LEU A 174 12.86 -3.53 35.77
C LEU A 174 12.26 -4.80 36.42
N PRO A 175 12.23 -4.90 37.76
CA PRO A 175 11.69 -6.06 38.44
C PRO A 175 10.17 -6.16 38.29
N ARG A 176 9.71 -7.36 37.98
CA ARG A 176 8.30 -7.71 37.80
C ARG A 176 7.57 -7.64 39.15
N ARG A 177 6.62 -6.72 39.32
CA ARG A 177 5.77 -6.64 40.52
C ARG A 177 5.00 -7.94 40.71
N ALA A 178 5.17 -8.59 41.87
CA ALA A 178 4.40 -9.75 42.27
C ALA A 178 2.94 -9.34 42.54
N ILE A 179 2.00 -9.98 41.84
CA ILE A 179 0.57 -9.84 42.10
C ILE A 179 0.25 -10.65 43.36
N GLN A 180 0.07 -9.97 44.50
CA GLN A 180 -0.50 -10.59 45.69
C GLN A 180 -2.00 -10.83 45.43
N ARG A 181 -2.40 -12.11 45.44
CA ARG A 181 -3.82 -12.50 45.40
C ARG A 181 -4.46 -12.22 46.76
N PRO A 182 -5.66 -11.64 46.83
CA PRO A 182 -6.32 -11.41 48.10
C PRO A 182 -6.72 -12.74 48.77
N PHE A 183 -6.45 -12.82 50.07
CA PHE A 183 -6.76 -13.94 50.95
C PHE A 183 -8.29 -14.05 51.14
N ARG A 184 -8.88 -15.18 50.75
CA ARG A 184 -10.32 -15.46 50.89
C ARG A 184 -10.60 -15.95 52.31
N GLN A 185 -11.20 -15.12 53.15
CA GLN A 185 -11.71 -15.56 54.45
C GLN A 185 -12.96 -16.43 54.24
N SER A 186 -12.90 -17.67 54.73
CA SER A 186 -14.04 -18.58 54.80
C SER A 186 -14.86 -18.25 56.06
N HIS A 187 -16.04 -17.68 55.89
CA HIS A 187 -17.02 -17.62 56.98
C HIS A 187 -17.70 -18.98 57.12
N SER A 188 -17.41 -19.65 58.24
CA SER A 188 -18.10 -20.84 58.72
C SER A 188 -19.57 -20.50 59.01
N ALA A 189 -20.50 -21.23 58.40
CA ALA A 189 -21.88 -21.26 58.85
C ALA A 189 -21.94 -21.85 60.27
N ARG A 190 -22.62 -21.16 61.19
CA ARG A 190 -23.13 -21.74 62.44
C ARG A 190 -24.65 -21.53 62.47
N THR A 191 -25.34 -22.66 62.45
CA THR A 191 -26.55 -23.05 63.22
C THR A 191 -26.87 -22.12 64.41
N TRP A 192 -28.12 -21.81 64.78
CA TRP A 192 -29.42 -22.48 64.64
C TRP A 192 -30.51 -21.44 64.35
#